data_AF-A0A2K1WVH6-F1
#
_entry.id   AF-A0A2K1WVH6-F1
#
_cell.length_a   1.000
_cell.length_b   1.000
_cell.length_c   1.000
_cell.angle_alpha   90.00
_cell.angle_beta   90.00
_cell.angle_gamma   90.00
#
_symmetry.space_group_name_H-M   'P 1'
#
loop_
_entity.id
_entity.type
_entity.pdbx_description
1 polymer ?
#
loop_
_entity_poly.entity_id
_entity_poly.type
_entity_poly.pdbx_seq_one_letter_code
_entity_poly.pdbx_strand_id
1 'polypeptide(L)'
;MASYAPLLVNYNDRRWALDAIAFNSSKHYGTPNYWVPKFFIELSGATLFDAKLQTNFSTLVASAITWQNSNGETYLKIKHNMLLLVDNKLKHM
;
A
#
# COMPACT_ATOMS: atom_id res chain seq x y z
N MET A 1 5.72 9.45 -8.81
CA MET A 1 6.39 8.29 -8.18
C MET A 1 6.21 8.39 -6.68
N ALA A 2 5.89 7.29 -6.00
CA ALA A 2 5.74 7.24 -4.54
C ALA A 2 6.46 5.99 -4.01
N SER A 3 7.11 6.11 -2.85
CA SER A 3 7.81 5.02 -2.20
C SER A 3 7.63 5.12 -0.68
N TYR A 4 7.70 3.96 -0.02
CA TYR A 4 7.64 3.88 1.43
C TYR A 4 9.04 4.04 2.02
N ALA A 5 9.19 4.84 3.09
CA ALA A 5 10.47 5.05 3.76
C ALA A 5 10.30 5.01 5.30
N PRO A 6 11.21 4.34 6.02
CA PRO A 6 12.41 3.67 5.52
C PRO A 6 12.10 2.27 4.91
N LEU A 7 12.91 1.83 3.95
CA LEU A 7 12.62 0.62 3.16
C LEU A 7 13.07 -0.67 3.85
N LEU A 8 14.27 -0.64 4.42
CA LEU A 8 14.97 -1.79 4.97
C LEU A 8 15.36 -1.52 6.43
N VAL A 9 15.15 -2.50 7.29
CA VAL A 9 15.62 -2.46 8.67
C VAL A 9 16.30 -3.75 9.08
N ASN A 10 17.49 -3.61 9.68
CA ASN A 10 18.09 -4.72 10.39
C ASN A 10 17.34 -4.91 11.71
N TYR A 11 16.77 -6.10 11.90
CA TYR A 11 16.05 -6.45 13.11
C TYR A 11 16.90 -6.26 14.38
N ASN A 12 18.22 -6.47 14.28
CA ASN A 12 19.14 -6.40 15.40
C ASN A 12 19.63 -4.96 15.70
N ASP A 13 19.41 -3.99 14.82
CA ASP A 13 19.82 -2.59 15.01
C ASP A 13 18.70 -1.64 14.55
N ARG A 14 17.56 -1.76 15.21
CA ARG A 14 16.35 -1.04 14.84
C ARG A 14 16.34 0.37 15.45
N ARG A 15 16.44 1.39 14.59
CA ARG A 15 16.34 2.81 14.98
C ARG A 15 14.95 3.41 14.78
N TRP A 16 14.16 2.87 13.86
CA TRP A 16 12.79 3.33 13.58
C TRP A 16 11.80 2.16 13.53
N ALA A 17 10.55 2.41 13.91
CA ALA A 17 9.54 1.37 14.12
C ALA A 17 8.72 1.00 12.87
N LEU A 18 8.99 1.60 11.70
CA LEU A 18 8.04 1.61 10.59
C LEU A 18 8.73 1.39 9.25
N ASP A 19 9.35 0.23 9.04
CA ASP A 19 10.02 -0.13 7.80
C ASP A 19 9.22 -1.14 6.97
N ALA A 20 9.40 -1.13 5.65
CA ALA A 20 8.70 -2.09 4.78
C ALA A 20 9.24 -3.51 4.93
N ILE A 21 10.56 -3.71 4.95
CA ILE A 21 11.19 -5.03 4.97
C ILE A 21 12.16 -5.10 6.16
N ALA A 22 11.93 -6.07 7.04
CA ALA A 22 12.84 -6.39 8.14
C ALA A 22 13.73 -7.58 7.77
N PHE A 23 15.01 -7.52 8.11
CA PHE A 23 15.96 -8.58 7.82
C PHE A 23 16.98 -8.80 8.94
N ASN A 24 17.60 -9.97 8.95
CA ASN A 24 18.79 -10.30 9.74
C ASN A 24 19.79 -11.10 8.88
N SER A 25 20.82 -11.68 9.49
CA SER A 25 21.87 -12.43 8.78
C SER A 25 21.38 -13.66 8.00
N SER A 26 20.15 -14.14 8.24
CA SER A 26 19.68 -15.42 7.70
C SER A 26 18.26 -15.38 7.13
N LYS A 27 17.47 -14.35 7.42
CA LYS A 27 16.05 -14.26 7.06
C LYS A 27 15.65 -12.81 6.79
N HIS A 28 14.57 -12.65 6.02
CA HIS A 28 13.89 -11.37 5.82
C HIS A 28 12.38 -11.59 5.72
N TYR A 29 11.60 -10.58 6.08
CA TYR A 29 10.14 -10.61 5.98
C TYR A 29 9.58 -9.20 5.72
N GLY A 30 8.47 -9.14 4.98
CA GLY A 30 7.72 -7.91 4.77
C GLY A 30 6.84 -7.60 5.97
N THR A 31 6.85 -6.35 6.43
CA THR A 31 5.90 -5.85 7.42
C THR A 31 4.54 -5.57 6.75
N PRO A 32 3.46 -5.30 7.50
CA PRO A 32 2.19 -4.88 6.91
C PRO A 32 2.34 -3.72 5.91
N ASN A 33 3.30 -2.82 6.14
CA ASN A 33 3.57 -1.66 5.29
C ASN A 33 4.18 -2.03 3.93
N TYR A 34 4.81 -3.21 3.79
CA TYR A 34 5.28 -3.70 2.49
C TYR A 34 4.11 -4.08 1.57
N TRP A 35 3.02 -4.60 2.12
CA TRP A 35 1.91 -5.12 1.33
C TRP A 35 1.06 -4.02 0.67
N VAL A 36 0.97 -2.85 1.29
CA VAL A 36 0.20 -1.71 0.75
C VAL A 36 0.73 -1.26 -0.63
N PRO A 37 2.00 -0.85 -0.79
CA PRO A 37 2.53 -0.49 -2.11
C PRO A 37 2.59 -1.70 -3.05
N LYS A 38 2.78 -2.92 -2.53
CA LYS A 38 2.76 -4.15 -3.34
C LYS A 38 1.38 -4.38 -3.98
N PHE A 39 0.31 -4.12 -3.25
CA PHE A 39 -1.07 -4.24 -3.75
C PHE A 39 -1.36 -3.24 -4.88
N PHE A 40 -0.79 -2.05 -4.80
CA PHE A 40 -1.00 -0.97 -5.77
C PHE A 40 0.04 -0.91 -6.89
N ILE A 41 0.97 -1.87 -6.99
CA ILE A 41 2.06 -1.81 -7.98
C ILE A 41 1.56 -1.75 -9.43
N GLU A 42 0.42 -2.38 -9.71
CA GLU A 42 -0.22 -2.38 -11.03
C GLU A 42 -0.85 -1.02 -11.42
N LEU A 43 -0.97 -0.07 -10.47
CA LEU A 43 -1.36 1.30 -10.81
C LEU A 43 -0.23 2.04 -11.55
N SER A 44 1.02 1.57 -11.42
CA SER A 44 2.16 2.19 -12.07
C SER A 44 2.08 2.02 -13.58
N GLY A 45 1.78 3.11 -14.30
CA GLY A 45 1.60 3.11 -15.76
C GLY A 45 0.18 2.77 -16.23
N ALA A 46 -0.78 2.60 -15.31
CA ALA A 46 -2.17 2.40 -15.66
C ALA A 46 -2.91 3.73 -15.88
N THR A 47 -4.01 3.70 -16.63
CA THR A 47 -4.89 4.88 -16.78
C THR A 47 -5.96 4.85 -15.70
N LEU A 48 -6.06 5.92 -14.92
CA LEU A 48 -7.06 6.07 -13.86
C LEU A 48 -8.41 6.50 -14.46
N PHE A 49 -9.49 5.87 -14.01
CA PHE A 49 -10.85 6.28 -14.36
C PHE A 49 -11.41 7.23 -13.29
N ASP A 50 -12.15 8.24 -13.73
CA ASP A 50 -12.86 9.14 -12.83
C ASP A 50 -14.14 8.44 -12.31
N ALA A 51 -14.03 7.82 -11.13
CA ALA A 51 -15.09 7.08 -10.48
C ALA A 51 -15.38 7.64 -9.09
N LYS A 52 -16.67 7.83 -8.78
CA LYS A 52 -17.12 8.24 -7.46
C LYS A 52 -17.58 7.02 -6.66
N LEU A 53 -16.89 6.73 -5.56
CA LEU A 53 -17.32 5.71 -4.61
C LEU A 53 -18.51 6.23 -3.79
N GLN A 54 -19.65 5.54 -3.83
CA GLN A 54 -20.81 5.80 -2.98
C GLN A 54 -20.80 4.81 -1.82
N THR A 55 -20.49 5.28 -0.61
CA THR A 55 -20.42 4.45 0.60
C THR A 55 -20.69 5.28 1.84
N ASN A 56 -21.16 4.61 2.90
CA ASN A 56 -21.36 5.20 4.21
C ASN A 56 -20.09 5.14 5.08
N PHE A 57 -19.03 4.49 4.60
CA PHE A 57 -17.75 4.34 5.31
C PHE A 57 -16.72 5.36 4.84
N SER A 58 -16.25 6.22 5.76
CA SER A 58 -15.20 7.22 5.47
C SER A 58 -13.80 6.62 5.32
N THR A 59 -13.59 5.39 5.80
CA THR A 59 -12.30 4.68 5.77
C THR A 59 -12.11 3.83 4.52
N LEU A 60 -13.15 3.64 3.71
CA LEU A 60 -13.07 2.85 2.49
C LEU A 60 -12.59 3.73 1.34
N VAL A 61 -11.51 3.31 0.69
CA VAL A 61 -10.99 3.96 -0.52
C VAL A 61 -10.96 2.95 -1.64
N ALA A 62 -11.36 3.39 -2.84
CA ALA A 62 -11.37 2.58 -4.04
C ALA A 62 -10.80 3.35 -5.23
N SER A 63 -10.24 2.61 -6.19
CA SER A 63 -9.75 3.12 -7.46
C SER A 63 -10.12 2.15 -8.57
N ALA A 64 -10.39 2.70 -9.76
CA ALA A 64 -10.64 1.94 -10.97
C ALA A 64 -9.59 2.33 -12.01
N ILE A 65 -8.91 1.33 -12.57
CA ILE A 65 -7.90 1.53 -13.61
C ILE A 65 -8.14 0.61 -14.80
N THR A 66 -7.68 1.05 -15.97
CA THR A 66 -7.44 0.14 -17.09
C THR A 66 -6.02 -0.42 -16.99
N TRP A 67 -5.92 -1.74 -17.00
CA TRP A 67 -4.66 -2.47 -16.97
C TRP A 67 -4.54 -3.32 -18.23
N GLN A 68 -3.41 -3.24 -18.91
CA GLN A 68 -3.12 -4.07 -20.07
C GLN A 68 -2.22 -5.23 -19.67
N ASN A 69 -2.56 -6.44 -20.13
CA ASN A 69 -1.68 -7.59 -19.95
C ASN A 69 -0.55 -7.59 -21.00
N SER A 70 0.38 -8.53 -20.85
CA SER A 70 1.48 -8.74 -21.81
C SER A 70 1.02 -9.07 -23.23
N ASN A 71 -0.22 -9.53 -23.38
CA ASN A 71 -0.80 -9.95 -24.66
C ASN A 71 -1.57 -8.82 -25.35
N GLY A 72 -1.60 -7.62 -24.77
CA GLY A 72 -2.32 -6.44 -25.30
C GLY A 72 -3.81 -6.37 -24.95
N GLU A 73 -4.32 -7.33 -24.17
CA GLU A 73 -5.71 -7.33 -23.72
C GLU A 73 -5.88 -6.31 -22.58
N THR A 74 -6.92 -5.49 -22.70
CA THR A 74 -7.23 -4.44 -21.72
C THR A 74 -8.30 -4.90 -20.75
N TYR A 75 -8.04 -4.75 -19.45
CA TYR A 75 -8.96 -5.12 -18.37
C TYR A 75 -9.31 -3.89 -17.52
N LEU A 76 -10.55 -3.81 -17.08
CA LEU A 76 -10.95 -2.90 -16.02
C LEU A 76 -10.68 -3.58 -14.68
N LYS A 77 -9.79 -3.00 -13.85
CA LYS A 77 -9.50 -3.47 -12.50
C LYS A 77 -9.99 -2.46 -11.48
N ILE A 78 -10.77 -2.94 -10.51
CA ILE A 78 -11.24 -2.16 -9.37
C ILE A 78 -10.50 -2.66 -8.13
N LYS A 79 -9.81 -1.76 -7.43
CA LYS A 79 -9.11 -2.07 -6.18
C LYS A 79 -9.69 -1.23 -5.06
N HIS A 80 -10.01 -1.88 -3.94
CA HIS A 80 -10.45 -1.20 -2.73
C HIS A 80 -9.56 -1.62 -1.56
N ASN A 81 -9.37 -0.69 -0.61
CA ASN A 81 -8.71 -0.98 0.65
C ASN A 81 -9.42 -0.21 1.77
N MET A 82 -9.45 -0.81 2.96
CA MET A 82 -9.88 -0.12 4.16
C MET A 82 -8.65 0.50 4.81
N LEU A 83 -8.62 1.82 4.89
CA LEU A 83 -7.63 2.54 5.67
C LEU A 83 -7.98 2.37 7.14
N LEU A 84 -7.19 1.56 7.86
CA LEU A 84 -7.18 1.57 9.31
C LEU A 84 -6.52 2.88 9.75
N LEU A 85 -7.34 3.91 9.97
CA LEU A 85 -6.91 5.06 10.76
C LEU A 85 -6.75 4.56 12.20
N VAL A 86 -5.50 4.38 12.65
CA VAL A 86 -5.24 4.36 14.09
C VAL A 86 -5.44 5.81 14.53
N ASP A 87 -6.63 6.12 15.03
CA ASP A 87 -6.91 7.40 15.67
C ASP A 87 -5.91 7.60 16.81
N ASN A 88 -4.93 8.46 16.60
CA ASN A 88 -3.92 8.80 17.59
C ASN A 88 -4.49 9.77 18.63
N LYS A 89 -5.65 9.42 19.22
CA LYS A 89 -6.36 10.20 20.24
C LYS A 89 -5.87 9.97 21.67
N LEU A 90 -4.62 9.53 21.85
CA LEU A 90 -3.99 9.39 23.18
C LEU A 90 -2.53 9.88 23.14
N LYS A 91 -2.31 11.15 22.77
CA LYS A 91 -1.00 11.80 22.98
C LYS A 91 -1.04 13.13 23.73
N HIS A 92 -2.14 13.40 24.44
CA HIS A 92 -2.21 14.47 25.43
C HIS A 92 -3.04 14.01 26.63
N MET A 93 -2.40 13.26 27.53
CA MET A 93 -2.64 13.26 28.98
C MET A 93 -1.29 13.01 29.66
#